data_AF-A0A5C6FTK4-F1
#
_entry.id   AF-A0A5C6FTK4-F1
#
_cell.length_a   1.000
_cell.length_b   1.000
_cell.length_c   1.000
_cell.angle_alpha   90.00
_cell.angle_beta   90.00
_cell.angle_gamma   90.00
#
_symmetry.space_group_name_H-M   'P 1'
#
loop_
_entity.id
_entity.type
_entity.pdbx_description
1 polymer ?
#
loop_
_entity_poly.entity_id
_entity_poly.type
_entity_poly.pdbx_seq_one_letter_code
_entity_poly.pdbx_strand_id
1 'polypeptide(L)'
;MHYHTPKPFFRKSRKRWYVQIGGKQINLGPDKEEAFRRYYQLMADAASGIPAVPKTDDNHLVASLCEYFLEWVQRNRSPDTYEWYRYRLQRFVDHHPDLTAAKLRPFHVERWVDSYELSTTSRRNYYRSIKRCLKWAVRQGYIEKNPLELLEVPSGESREIYVPPDEFKRMLEFVTNDDFRDLLVATYTTGCRPQESLRVQTRHVQLEHRRWVFPTSESKGKREPRIVYMSDESQAIVERRIRNAAPNAHIFCNAKGKPWTTEAVNCAFDRLQERMGRAVLKELNLDVSDEEVRAFIPKLSPTKREKGKLREKRPAELRYEAVKKLRGRLRRTHATRYSLYAFRHSWATNSLKRGLDALTVAVLMGHRDPSQLARTYQHLGQNPEHMQEQARKAANNKKKKRK
;
A
#
# COMPACT_ATOMS: atom_id res chain seq x y z
N MET A 1 2.06 12.46 -18.49
CA MET A 1 3.38 12.51 -19.16
C MET A 1 3.18 11.90 -20.54
N HIS A 2 3.50 12.66 -21.59
CA HIS A 2 3.34 12.20 -22.97
C HIS A 2 4.33 11.08 -23.26
N TYR A 3 3.81 9.91 -23.63
CA TYR A 3 4.59 8.86 -24.25
C TYR A 3 5.22 9.41 -25.53
N HIS A 4 6.48 9.09 -25.78
CA HIS A 4 7.18 9.50 -26.99
C HIS A 4 6.59 8.73 -28.18
N THR A 5 5.50 9.23 -28.76
CA THR A 5 5.05 8.79 -30.07
C THR A 5 6.17 9.08 -31.08
N PRO A 6 6.64 8.07 -31.83
CA PRO A 6 7.71 8.27 -32.79
C PRO A 6 7.28 9.28 -33.85
N LYS A 7 8.01 10.40 -33.95
CA LYS A 7 7.67 11.49 -34.87
C LYS A 7 8.39 11.31 -36.21
N PRO A 8 7.70 11.54 -37.35
CA PRO A 8 8.36 11.67 -38.63
C PRO A 8 9.44 12.77 -38.62
N PHE A 9 10.59 12.50 -39.22
CA PHE A 9 11.70 13.45 -39.38
C PHE A 9 12.24 13.42 -40.82
N PHE A 10 12.72 14.56 -41.32
CA PHE A 10 13.24 14.69 -42.68
C PHE A 10 14.76 14.48 -42.73
N ARG A 11 15.23 13.60 -43.61
CA ARG A 11 16.66 13.30 -43.79
C ARG A 11 17.21 14.04 -45.00
N LYS A 12 17.92 15.15 -44.75
CA LYS A 12 18.45 16.06 -45.80
C LYS A 12 19.30 15.35 -46.86
N SER A 13 20.16 14.41 -46.44
CA SER A 13 21.05 13.67 -47.37
C SER A 13 20.32 12.76 -48.36
N ARG A 14 19.07 12.38 -48.08
CA ARG A 14 18.26 11.51 -48.96
C ARG A 14 17.00 12.19 -49.49
N LYS A 15 16.79 13.47 -49.15
CA LYS A 15 15.60 14.27 -49.50
C LYS A 15 14.27 13.54 -49.26
N ARG A 16 14.14 12.84 -48.12
CA ARG A 16 12.96 12.02 -47.77
C ARG A 16 12.63 12.06 -46.27
N TRP A 17 11.37 11.86 -45.95
CA TRP A 17 10.84 11.69 -44.60
C TRP A 17 10.97 10.25 -44.11
N TYR A 18 11.23 10.09 -42.81
CA TYR A 18 11.34 8.81 -42.14
C TYR A 18 10.64 8.84 -40.77
N VAL A 19 10.21 7.70 -40.24
CA VAL A 19 9.80 7.55 -38.84
C VAL A 19 10.54 6.37 -38.23
N GLN A 20 10.88 6.46 -36.94
CA GLN A 20 11.57 5.40 -36.22
C GLN A 20 10.59 4.63 -35.34
N ILE A 21 10.19 3.44 -35.77
CA ILE A 21 9.26 2.57 -35.04
C ILE A 21 9.99 1.26 -34.75
N GLY A 22 10.05 0.85 -33.48
CA GLY A 22 10.71 -0.40 -33.07
C GLY A 22 12.18 -0.50 -33.51
N GLY A 23 12.92 0.61 -33.47
CA GLY A 23 14.34 0.65 -33.87
C GLY A 23 14.61 0.62 -35.39
N LYS A 24 13.57 0.51 -36.23
CA LYS A 24 13.69 0.55 -37.69
C LYS A 24 13.27 1.92 -38.23
N GLN A 25 14.04 2.46 -39.18
CA GLN A 25 13.67 3.67 -39.91
C GLN A 25 12.80 3.28 -41.11
N ILE A 26 11.54 3.66 -41.07
CA ILE A 26 10.57 3.46 -42.16
C ILE A 26 10.59 4.71 -43.04
N ASN A 27 10.82 4.56 -44.34
CA ASN A 27 10.79 5.64 -45.32
C ASN A 27 9.33 6.02 -45.63
N LEU A 28 8.97 7.29 -45.43
CA LEU A 28 7.63 7.81 -45.64
C LEU A 28 7.46 8.53 -46.98
N GLY A 29 8.55 8.80 -47.71
CA GLY A 29 8.53 9.45 -49.01
C GLY A 29 9.10 10.87 -49.02
N PRO A 30 9.21 11.51 -50.20
CA PRO A 30 9.84 12.82 -50.35
C PRO A 30 8.89 13.99 -49.98
N ASP A 31 7.60 13.82 -50.23
CA ASP A 31 6.59 14.85 -49.97
C ASP A 31 6.13 14.82 -48.50
N LYS A 32 5.95 16.01 -47.92
CA LYS A 32 5.64 16.15 -46.48
C LYS A 32 4.20 15.76 -46.16
N GLU A 33 3.24 16.18 -46.96
CA GLU A 33 1.82 15.92 -46.68
C GLU A 33 1.51 14.43 -46.83
N GLU A 34 2.04 13.81 -47.89
CA GLU A 34 1.92 12.38 -48.13
C GLU A 34 2.68 11.54 -47.09
N ALA A 35 3.86 12.00 -46.62
CA ALA A 35 4.60 11.33 -45.56
C ALA A 35 3.85 11.30 -44.23
N PHE A 36 3.19 12.41 -43.88
CA PHE A 36 2.36 12.47 -42.67
C PHE A 36 1.07 11.65 -42.83
N ARG A 37 0.45 11.63 -44.02
CA ARG A 37 -0.69 10.76 -44.33
C ARG A 37 -0.34 9.28 -44.14
N ARG A 38 0.81 8.84 -44.65
CA ARG A 38 1.34 7.48 -44.47
C ARG A 38 1.70 7.17 -43.03
N TYR A 39 2.25 8.13 -42.29
CA TYR A 39 2.48 7.98 -40.85
C TYR A 39 1.17 7.76 -40.08
N TYR A 40 0.13 8.54 -40.36
CA TYR A 40 -1.18 8.37 -39.72
C TYR A 40 -1.84 7.04 -40.11
N GLN A 41 -1.71 6.60 -41.37
CA GLN A 41 -2.14 5.27 -41.79
C GLN A 41 -1.36 4.16 -41.06
N LEU A 42 -0.04 4.24 -40.98
CA LEU A 42 0.80 3.29 -40.21
C LEU A 42 0.39 3.21 -38.73
N MET A 43 0.04 4.34 -38.12
CA MET A 43 -0.42 4.39 -36.74
C MET A 43 -1.88 3.93 -36.58
N ALA A 44 -2.72 4.11 -37.60
CA ALA A 44 -4.12 3.68 -37.64
C ALA A 44 -4.26 2.17 -37.95
N ASP A 45 -3.47 1.64 -38.88
CA ASP A 45 -3.38 0.20 -39.17
C ASP A 45 -2.87 -0.57 -37.95
N ALA A 46 -2.00 0.04 -37.12
CA ALA A 46 -1.60 -0.50 -35.82
C ALA A 46 -2.72 -0.47 -34.76
N ALA A 47 -3.76 0.34 -34.96
CA ALA A 47 -4.89 0.52 -34.03
C ALA A 47 -6.17 -0.21 -34.47
N SER A 48 -6.31 -0.60 -35.74
CA SER A 48 -7.57 -1.00 -36.38
C SER A 48 -7.78 -2.50 -36.65
N GLY A 49 -7.37 -3.39 -35.73
CA GLY A 49 -8.04 -4.69 -35.59
C GLY A 49 -7.12 -5.91 -35.50
N ILE A 50 -7.14 -6.52 -34.31
CA ILE A 50 -6.33 -7.66 -33.87
C ILE A 50 -4.84 -7.27 -33.80
N PRO A 51 -4.25 -7.09 -32.59
CA PRO A 51 -2.80 -7.00 -32.50
C PRO A 51 -2.28 -8.26 -33.19
N ALA A 52 -1.45 -8.12 -34.23
CA ALA A 52 -0.60 -9.22 -34.65
C ALA A 52 0.04 -9.73 -33.36
N VAL A 53 -0.35 -10.94 -32.93
CA VAL A 53 0.21 -11.57 -31.72
C VAL A 53 1.70 -11.39 -31.89
N PRO A 54 2.40 -10.61 -31.03
CA PRO A 54 3.83 -10.45 -31.23
C PRO A 54 4.37 -11.86 -31.22
N LYS A 55 4.97 -12.26 -32.35
CA LYS A 55 5.59 -13.56 -32.44
C LYS A 55 6.50 -13.65 -31.24
N THR A 56 6.43 -14.77 -30.54
CA THR A 56 7.26 -14.99 -29.37
C THR A 56 8.70 -14.73 -29.77
N ASP A 57 9.27 -13.64 -29.24
CA ASP A 57 10.59 -13.14 -29.61
C ASP A 57 11.29 -12.67 -28.34
N ASP A 58 12.25 -13.46 -27.87
CA ASP A 58 13.00 -13.11 -26.68
C ASP A 58 13.84 -11.81 -26.87
N ASN A 59 13.93 -11.25 -28.08
CA ASN A 59 14.52 -9.92 -28.32
C ASN A 59 13.60 -8.74 -27.97
N HIS A 60 12.37 -9.00 -27.50
CA HIS A 60 11.51 -7.96 -26.95
C HIS A 60 12.24 -7.13 -25.88
N LEU A 61 12.19 -5.80 -26.02
CA LEU A 61 12.65 -4.89 -24.97
C LEU A 61 11.79 -5.09 -23.71
N VAL A 62 12.44 -5.17 -22.56
CA VAL A 62 11.75 -5.28 -21.28
C VAL A 62 10.87 -4.04 -21.04
N ALA A 63 11.28 -2.87 -21.54
CA ALA A 63 10.47 -1.66 -21.55
C ALA A 63 9.11 -1.87 -22.22
N SER A 64 9.07 -2.47 -23.41
CA SER A 64 7.83 -2.78 -24.12
C SER A 64 6.97 -3.78 -23.38
N LEU A 65 7.57 -4.82 -22.78
CA LEU A 65 6.83 -5.79 -21.96
C LEU A 65 6.18 -5.13 -20.73
N CYS A 66 6.91 -4.21 -20.08
CA CYS A 66 6.38 -3.40 -18.98
C CYS A 66 5.21 -2.53 -19.44
N GLU A 67 5.31 -1.89 -20.60
CA GLU A 67 4.24 -1.06 -21.17
C GLU A 67 2.97 -1.85 -21.44
N TYR A 68 3.08 -2.98 -22.16
CA TYR A 68 1.92 -3.85 -22.44
C TYR A 68 1.29 -4.36 -21.16
N PHE A 69 2.11 -4.73 -20.17
CA PHE A 69 1.61 -5.16 -18.88
C PHE A 69 0.89 -4.01 -18.15
N LEU A 70 1.41 -2.80 -18.17
CA LEU A 70 0.80 -1.64 -17.53
C LEU A 70 -0.52 -1.25 -18.19
N GLU A 71 -0.63 -1.29 -19.52
CA GLU A 71 -1.90 -1.12 -20.22
C GLU A 71 -2.92 -2.18 -19.79
N TRP A 72 -2.50 -3.44 -19.74
CA TRP A 72 -3.36 -4.52 -19.27
C TRP A 72 -3.79 -4.29 -17.82
N VAL A 73 -2.88 -3.90 -16.93
CA VAL A 73 -3.20 -3.59 -15.53
C VAL A 73 -4.18 -2.43 -15.44
N GLN A 74 -4.02 -1.37 -16.24
CA GLN A 74 -4.91 -0.21 -16.25
C GLN A 74 -6.35 -0.60 -16.63
N ARG A 75 -6.51 -1.49 -17.62
CA ARG A 75 -7.82 -1.98 -18.09
C ARG A 75 -8.44 -3.00 -17.12
N ASN A 76 -7.63 -3.78 -16.39
CA ASN A 76 -8.09 -4.98 -15.68
C ASN A 76 -7.97 -4.92 -14.14
N ARG A 77 -7.32 -3.88 -13.58
CA ARG A 77 -7.02 -3.75 -12.15
C ARG A 77 -7.36 -2.35 -11.66
N SER A 78 -7.31 -2.15 -10.34
CA SER A 78 -7.61 -0.85 -9.74
C SER A 78 -6.55 0.20 -10.09
N PRO A 79 -6.89 1.50 -10.07
CA PRO A 79 -5.93 2.59 -10.26
C PRO A 79 -4.71 2.50 -9.33
N ASP A 80 -4.91 2.17 -8.04
CA ASP A 80 -3.81 1.98 -7.09
C ASP A 80 -2.89 0.82 -7.49
N THR A 81 -3.44 -0.26 -8.06
CA THR A 81 -2.64 -1.39 -8.54
C THR A 81 -1.81 -0.97 -9.75
N TYR A 82 -2.40 -0.20 -10.66
CA TYR A 82 -1.69 0.39 -11.79
C TYR A 82 -0.53 1.27 -11.33
N GLU A 83 -0.77 2.25 -10.46
CA GLU A 83 0.29 3.13 -9.96
C GLU A 83 1.37 2.36 -9.19
N TRP A 84 0.98 1.30 -8.44
CA TRP A 84 1.94 0.44 -7.75
C TRP A 84 2.92 -0.25 -8.71
N TYR A 85 2.42 -0.75 -9.85
CA TYR A 85 3.29 -1.34 -10.87
C TYR A 85 4.04 -0.26 -11.64
N ARG A 86 3.35 0.79 -12.11
CA ARG A 86 3.94 1.88 -12.90
C ARG A 86 5.13 2.51 -12.19
N TYR A 87 4.98 2.85 -10.91
CA TYR A 87 6.04 3.45 -10.11
C TYR A 87 7.33 2.61 -10.07
N ARG A 88 7.21 1.28 -9.99
CA ARG A 88 8.37 0.37 -9.87
C ARG A 88 8.91 0.00 -11.24
N LEU A 89 8.05 -0.37 -12.18
CA LEU A 89 8.47 -0.79 -13.51
C LEU A 89 9.10 0.36 -14.28
N GLN A 90 8.61 1.60 -14.11
CA GLN A 90 9.27 2.77 -14.70
C GLN A 90 10.70 2.91 -14.19
N ARG A 91 10.93 2.79 -12.88
CA ARG A 91 12.28 2.85 -12.31
C ARG A 91 13.19 1.72 -12.79
N PHE A 92 12.64 0.54 -13.07
CA PHE A 92 13.40 -0.55 -13.67
C PHE A 92 13.83 -0.21 -15.09
N VAL A 93 12.89 0.31 -15.90
CA VAL A 93 13.14 0.73 -17.28
C VAL A 93 14.14 1.89 -17.34
N ASP A 94 14.01 2.87 -16.45
CA ASP A 94 14.94 4.01 -16.39
C ASP A 94 16.38 3.55 -16.08
N HIS A 95 16.53 2.46 -15.32
CA HIS A 95 17.84 1.89 -14.98
C HIS A 95 18.39 0.96 -16.09
N HIS A 96 17.52 0.37 -16.91
CA HIS A 96 17.86 -0.61 -17.96
C HIS A 96 17.07 -0.34 -19.26
N PRO A 97 17.27 0.81 -19.93
CA PRO A 97 16.39 1.27 -21.01
C PRO A 97 16.42 0.35 -22.25
N ASP A 98 17.58 -0.20 -22.59
CA ASP A 98 17.79 -1.00 -23.79
C ASP A 98 17.83 -2.52 -23.54
N LEU A 99 17.46 -2.95 -22.33
CA LEU A 99 17.56 -4.36 -21.94
C LEU A 99 16.46 -5.19 -22.60
N THR A 100 16.84 -6.25 -23.31
CA THR A 100 15.92 -7.23 -23.91
C THR A 100 15.65 -8.39 -22.96
N ALA A 101 14.54 -9.10 -23.15
CA ALA A 101 14.19 -10.27 -22.36
C ALA A 101 15.26 -11.38 -22.45
N ALA A 102 15.85 -11.59 -23.64
CA ALA A 102 16.94 -12.53 -23.88
C ALA A 102 18.21 -12.22 -23.08
N LYS A 103 18.49 -10.93 -22.83
CA LYS A 103 19.67 -10.46 -22.08
C LYS A 103 19.38 -10.26 -20.59
N LEU A 104 18.11 -10.20 -20.18
CA LEU A 104 17.73 -10.05 -18.80
C LEU A 104 18.23 -11.24 -17.96
N ARG A 105 18.83 -10.93 -16.82
CA ARG A 105 19.39 -11.89 -15.84
C ARG A 105 19.09 -11.41 -14.42
N PRO A 106 19.03 -12.32 -13.42
CA PRO A 106 18.82 -11.99 -12.01
C PRO A 106 19.61 -10.76 -11.50
N PHE A 107 20.91 -10.69 -11.81
CA PHE A 107 21.78 -9.60 -11.34
C PHE A 107 21.36 -8.20 -11.81
N HIS A 108 20.63 -8.07 -12.94
CA HIS A 108 20.12 -6.77 -13.37
C HIS A 108 19.05 -6.25 -12.41
N VAL A 109 18.22 -7.16 -11.86
CA VAL A 109 17.21 -6.81 -10.86
C VAL A 109 17.88 -6.52 -9.53
N GLU A 110 18.84 -7.34 -9.11
CA GLU A 110 19.59 -7.13 -7.86
C GLU A 110 20.27 -5.76 -7.86
N ARG A 111 21.11 -5.46 -8.86
CA ARG A 111 21.80 -4.16 -8.98
C ARG A 111 20.85 -2.97 -9.04
N TRP A 112 19.72 -3.12 -9.76
CA TRP A 112 18.70 -2.08 -9.79
C TRP A 112 18.13 -1.81 -8.40
N VAL A 113 17.79 -2.86 -7.64
CA VAL A 113 17.20 -2.69 -6.32
C VAL A 113 18.21 -2.22 -5.29
N ASP A 114 19.46 -2.68 -5.39
CA ASP A 114 20.57 -2.29 -4.50
C ASP A 114 21.01 -0.84 -4.73
N SER A 115 20.62 -0.21 -5.85
CA SER A 115 20.81 1.23 -6.08
C SER A 115 19.96 2.13 -5.16
N TYR A 116 19.10 1.54 -4.31
CA TYR A 116 18.24 2.24 -3.38
C TYR A 116 18.39 1.72 -1.96
N GLU A 117 18.39 2.64 -0.98
CA GLU A 117 18.23 2.28 0.43
C GLU A 117 16.76 1.94 0.74
N LEU A 118 16.41 0.66 0.71
CA LEU A 118 15.04 0.17 0.89
C LEU A 118 14.89 -0.76 2.09
N SER A 119 13.71 -0.72 2.71
CA SER A 119 13.32 -1.76 3.67
C SER A 119 13.14 -3.13 2.99
N THR A 120 13.22 -4.22 3.74
CA THR A 120 13.08 -5.60 3.24
C THR A 120 11.76 -5.82 2.47
N THR A 121 10.65 -5.32 2.99
CA THR A 121 9.34 -5.38 2.30
C THR A 121 9.32 -4.55 1.02
N SER A 122 9.94 -3.37 1.00
CA SER A 122 10.05 -2.56 -0.21
C SER A 122 10.93 -3.23 -1.26
N ARG A 123 12.08 -3.78 -0.85
CA ARG A 123 12.97 -4.59 -1.69
C ARG A 123 12.20 -5.75 -2.32
N ARG A 124 11.51 -6.56 -1.52
CA ARG A 124 10.63 -7.65 -1.99
C ARG A 124 9.62 -7.17 -3.03
N ASN A 125 9.00 -6.01 -2.83
CA ASN A 125 8.01 -5.47 -3.75
C ASN A 125 8.61 -5.04 -5.11
N TYR A 126 9.83 -4.53 -5.14
CA TYR A 126 10.55 -4.25 -6.38
C TYR A 126 10.77 -5.53 -7.19
N TYR A 127 11.34 -6.57 -6.58
CA TYR A 127 11.54 -7.88 -7.22
C TYR A 127 10.22 -8.47 -7.74
N ARG A 128 9.16 -8.42 -6.93
CA ARG A 128 7.84 -8.93 -7.31
C ARG A 128 7.22 -8.20 -8.50
N SER A 129 7.50 -6.92 -8.67
CA SER A 129 6.89 -6.12 -9.73
C SER A 129 7.31 -6.62 -11.12
N ILE A 130 8.62 -6.72 -11.36
CA ILE A 130 9.17 -7.21 -12.63
C ILE A 130 8.91 -8.70 -12.84
N LYS A 131 9.06 -9.53 -11.79
CA LYS A 131 8.77 -10.97 -11.89
C LYS A 131 7.31 -11.24 -12.27
N ARG A 132 6.36 -10.41 -11.78
CA ARG A 132 4.95 -10.51 -12.16
C ARG A 132 4.69 -10.07 -13.59
N CYS A 133 5.35 -9.00 -14.04
CA CYS A 133 5.29 -8.52 -15.42
C CYS A 133 5.73 -9.61 -16.39
N LEU A 134 6.91 -10.21 -16.19
CA LEU A 134 7.43 -11.26 -17.07
C LEU A 134 6.61 -12.55 -17.02
N LYS A 135 6.11 -12.94 -15.83
CA LYS A 135 5.16 -14.06 -15.73
C LYS A 135 3.84 -13.77 -16.45
N TRP A 136 3.43 -12.52 -16.56
CA TRP A 136 2.29 -12.15 -17.41
C TRP A 136 2.68 -12.20 -18.88
N ALA A 137 3.87 -11.70 -19.26
CA ALA A 137 4.34 -11.70 -20.64
C ALA A 137 4.41 -13.12 -21.25
N VAL A 138 4.95 -14.09 -20.50
CA VAL A 138 4.94 -15.52 -20.90
C VAL A 138 3.51 -16.02 -21.14
N ARG A 139 2.59 -15.72 -20.23
CA ARG A 139 1.17 -16.14 -20.35
C ARG A 139 0.42 -15.48 -21.49
N GLN A 140 0.96 -14.42 -22.09
CA GLN A 140 0.39 -13.77 -23.27
C GLN A 140 1.13 -14.16 -24.56
N GLY A 141 2.19 -14.97 -24.46
CA GLY A 141 2.97 -15.42 -25.62
C GLY A 141 4.01 -14.41 -26.14
N TYR A 142 4.27 -13.30 -25.43
CA TYR A 142 5.26 -12.30 -25.86
C TYR A 142 6.70 -12.81 -25.74
N ILE A 143 6.98 -13.71 -24.79
CA ILE A 143 8.28 -14.34 -24.56
C ILE A 143 8.09 -15.82 -24.24
N GLU A 144 9.05 -16.67 -24.59
CA GLU A 144 8.90 -18.13 -24.44
C GLU A 144 8.99 -18.55 -22.97
N LYS A 145 9.96 -18.00 -22.26
CA LYS A 145 10.29 -18.35 -20.88
C LYS A 145 10.51 -17.12 -20.03
N ASN A 146 10.29 -17.26 -18.72
CA ASN A 146 10.55 -16.18 -17.79
C ASN A 146 12.04 -16.14 -17.44
N PRO A 147 12.83 -15.13 -17.87
CA PRO A 147 14.26 -15.06 -17.59
C PRO A 147 14.58 -14.86 -16.10
N LEU A 148 13.56 -14.57 -15.27
CA LEU A 148 13.66 -14.43 -13.82
C LEU A 148 12.91 -15.53 -13.06
N GLU A 149 12.68 -16.69 -13.68
CA GLU A 149 11.99 -17.81 -13.03
C GLU A 149 12.69 -18.22 -11.72
N LEU A 150 14.01 -18.45 -11.81
CA LEU A 150 14.88 -18.86 -10.70
C LEU A 150 15.31 -17.71 -9.77
N LEU A 151 14.96 -16.45 -10.08
CA LEU A 151 15.30 -15.32 -9.21
C LEU A 151 14.61 -15.48 -7.85
N GLU A 152 15.42 -15.60 -6.80
CA GLU A 152 14.92 -15.63 -5.43
C GLU A 152 14.38 -14.26 -5.04
N VAL A 153 13.20 -14.26 -4.41
CA VAL A 153 12.57 -13.04 -3.93
C VAL A 153 12.75 -12.99 -2.42
N PRO A 154 13.32 -11.91 -1.86
CA PRO A 154 13.48 -11.79 -0.42
C PRO A 154 12.16 -12.06 0.33
N SER A 155 12.27 -12.71 1.49
CA SER A 155 11.14 -12.85 2.40
C SER A 155 10.66 -11.47 2.86
N GLY A 156 9.38 -11.39 3.26
CA GLY A 156 8.86 -10.16 3.86
C GLY A 156 9.00 -10.25 5.37
N GLU A 157 9.33 -9.15 6.01
CA GLU A 157 9.16 -9.03 7.46
C GLU A 157 7.68 -8.81 7.77
N SER A 158 7.16 -9.54 8.76
CA SER A 158 5.89 -9.21 9.41
C SER A 158 6.21 -8.53 10.74
N ARG A 159 5.73 -7.30 10.94
CA ARG A 159 5.71 -6.66 12.26
C ARG A 159 4.27 -6.67 12.72
N GLU A 160 3.90 -7.71 13.46
CA GLU A 160 2.57 -7.79 14.04
C GLU A 160 2.53 -6.98 15.33
N ILE A 161 1.81 -5.86 15.30
CA ILE A 161 1.52 -5.08 16.49
C ILE A 161 0.18 -5.58 17.02
N TYR A 162 0.23 -6.24 18.18
CA TYR A 162 -0.94 -6.62 18.94
C TYR A 162 -1.24 -5.53 19.98
N VAL A 163 -2.49 -5.06 20.00
CA VAL A 163 -2.99 -4.00 20.87
C VAL A 163 -4.08 -4.59 21.77
N PRO A 164 -3.75 -5.05 23.00
CA PRO A 164 -4.73 -5.54 23.94
C PRO A 164 -5.70 -4.42 24.38
N PRO A 165 -6.87 -4.77 24.95
CA PRO A 165 -7.89 -3.79 25.29
C PRO A 165 -7.44 -2.70 26.27
N ASP A 166 -6.58 -3.03 27.23
CA ASP A 166 -6.01 -2.06 28.19
C ASP A 166 -5.03 -1.10 27.50
N GLU A 167 -4.18 -1.60 26.61
CA GLU A 167 -3.28 -0.77 25.81
C GLU A 167 -4.05 0.13 24.84
N PHE A 168 -5.13 -0.37 24.25
CA PHE A 168 -6.01 0.45 23.43
C PHE A 168 -6.63 1.60 24.23
N LYS A 169 -7.10 1.33 25.46
CA LYS A 169 -7.61 2.36 26.38
C LYS A 169 -6.53 3.40 26.70
N ARG A 170 -5.34 2.96 27.13
CA ARG A 170 -4.18 3.85 27.41
C ARG A 170 -3.83 4.71 26.19
N MET A 171 -3.81 4.13 24.99
CA MET A 171 -3.54 4.87 23.76
C MET A 171 -4.56 5.99 23.51
N LEU A 172 -5.85 5.74 23.77
CA LEU A 172 -6.92 6.73 23.59
C LEU A 172 -6.80 7.93 24.55
N GLU A 173 -6.11 7.80 25.68
CA GLU A 173 -5.82 8.93 26.59
C GLU A 173 -4.91 9.97 25.95
N PHE A 174 -4.06 9.56 24.99
CA PHE A 174 -3.20 10.45 24.22
C PHE A 174 -3.84 10.98 22.94
N VAL A 175 -5.11 10.65 22.66
CA VAL A 175 -5.84 11.12 21.48
C VAL A 175 -6.58 12.41 21.81
N THR A 176 -6.13 13.50 21.20
CA THR A 176 -6.64 14.86 21.47
C THR A 176 -7.72 15.33 20.49
N ASN A 177 -8.17 14.46 19.58
CA ASN A 177 -9.08 14.81 18.51
C ASN A 177 -10.18 13.75 18.45
N ASP A 178 -11.43 14.17 18.72
CA ASP A 178 -12.57 13.26 18.81
C ASP A 178 -12.90 12.59 17.47
N ASP A 179 -12.68 13.28 16.35
CA ASP A 179 -12.84 12.69 15.02
C ASP A 179 -11.90 11.51 14.77
N PHE A 180 -10.66 11.65 15.24
CA PHE A 180 -9.69 10.58 15.18
C PHE A 180 -10.06 9.48 16.19
N ARG A 181 -10.44 9.84 17.42
CA ARG A 181 -10.87 8.91 18.46
C ARG A 181 -11.99 8.00 17.96
N ASP A 182 -13.01 8.57 17.34
CA ASP A 182 -14.14 7.84 16.79
C ASP A 182 -13.74 6.85 15.70
N LEU A 183 -12.87 7.29 14.77
CA LEU A 183 -12.34 6.42 13.73
C LEU A 183 -11.57 5.24 14.33
N LEU A 184 -10.75 5.50 15.36
CA LEU A 184 -9.97 4.47 16.04
C LEU A 184 -10.88 3.46 16.74
N VAL A 185 -11.86 3.92 17.52
CA VAL A 185 -12.81 3.06 18.25
C VAL A 185 -13.59 2.20 17.26
N ALA A 186 -14.23 2.81 16.26
CA ALA A 186 -15.02 2.05 15.29
C ALA A 186 -14.18 1.04 14.50
N THR A 187 -12.93 1.37 14.15
CA THR A 187 -12.04 0.41 13.46
C THR A 187 -11.61 -0.72 14.39
N TYR A 188 -11.33 -0.42 15.66
CA TYR A 188 -10.89 -1.40 16.66
C TYR A 188 -11.99 -2.37 17.06
N THR A 189 -13.24 -1.92 17.22
CA THR A 189 -14.34 -2.77 17.71
C THR A 189 -15.03 -3.59 16.63
N THR A 190 -14.93 -3.20 15.35
CA THR A 190 -15.56 -3.90 14.23
C THR A 190 -14.64 -4.88 13.50
N GLY A 191 -13.32 -4.74 13.66
CA GLY A 191 -12.34 -5.52 12.90
C GLY A 191 -12.40 -5.30 11.39
N CYS A 192 -13.04 -4.22 10.92
CA CYS A 192 -13.14 -3.90 9.50
C CYS A 192 -11.77 -3.69 8.86
N ARG A 193 -11.69 -3.76 7.52
CA ARG A 193 -10.46 -3.34 6.84
C ARG A 193 -10.29 -1.83 7.02
N PRO A 194 -9.07 -1.30 7.21
CA PRO A 194 -8.87 0.14 7.35
C PRO A 194 -9.54 0.95 6.24
N GLN A 195 -9.48 0.51 4.99
CA GLN A 195 -10.13 1.22 3.88
C GLN A 195 -11.66 1.23 3.97
N GLU A 196 -12.27 0.25 4.64
CA GLU A 196 -13.72 0.20 4.87
C GLU A 196 -14.13 1.33 5.84
N SER A 197 -13.42 1.53 6.96
CA SER A 197 -13.72 2.65 7.87
C SER A 197 -13.38 4.01 7.28
N LEU A 198 -12.41 4.12 6.37
CA LEU A 198 -12.10 5.39 5.68
C LEU A 198 -13.12 5.76 4.59
N ARG A 199 -13.83 4.78 4.02
CA ARG A 199 -14.74 4.98 2.87
C ARG A 199 -16.22 4.80 3.20
N VAL A 200 -16.56 4.36 4.41
CA VAL A 200 -17.96 4.20 4.80
C VAL A 200 -18.71 5.54 4.70
N GLN A 201 -19.92 5.47 4.17
CA GLN A 201 -20.78 6.62 3.87
C GLN A 201 -22.16 6.34 4.46
N THR A 202 -22.99 7.38 4.62
CA THR A 202 -24.35 7.25 5.14
C THR A 202 -25.18 6.21 4.38
N ARG A 203 -25.08 6.15 3.04
CA ARG A 203 -25.74 5.12 2.22
C ARG A 203 -25.32 3.68 2.47
N HIS A 204 -24.18 3.45 3.13
CA HIS A 204 -23.73 2.12 3.50
C HIS A 204 -24.31 1.67 4.84
N VAL A 205 -24.86 2.58 5.65
CA VAL A 205 -25.28 2.28 7.03
C VAL A 205 -26.71 1.75 7.03
N GLN A 206 -26.90 0.56 7.60
CA GLN A 206 -28.20 0.03 7.96
C GLN A 206 -28.27 -0.01 9.49
N LEU A 207 -28.76 1.08 10.09
CA LEU A 207 -28.76 1.29 11.54
C LEU A 207 -29.58 0.21 12.27
N GLU A 208 -30.76 -0.11 11.76
CA GLU A 208 -31.68 -1.11 12.32
C GLU A 208 -31.05 -2.52 12.40
N HIS A 209 -30.17 -2.82 11.44
CA HIS A 209 -29.45 -4.09 11.32
C HIS A 209 -28.04 -4.02 11.91
N ARG A 210 -27.66 -2.87 12.50
CA ARG A 210 -26.34 -2.59 13.09
C ARG A 210 -25.18 -3.00 12.19
N ARG A 211 -25.23 -2.61 10.90
CA ARG A 211 -24.21 -3.00 9.93
C ARG A 211 -23.90 -1.93 8.89
N TRP A 212 -22.68 -1.98 8.35
CA TRP A 212 -22.31 -1.34 7.10
C TRP A 212 -22.39 -2.37 5.98
N VAL A 213 -23.03 -2.00 4.86
CA VAL A 213 -23.17 -2.83 3.66
C VAL A 213 -22.48 -2.11 2.50
N PHE A 214 -21.34 -2.64 2.09
CA PHE A 214 -20.67 -2.20 0.88
C PHE A 214 -21.16 -3.08 -0.29
N PRO A 215 -21.66 -2.48 -1.37
CA PRO A 215 -22.15 -3.25 -2.52
C PRO A 215 -21.01 -4.03 -3.16
N THR A 216 -21.37 -5.06 -3.95
CA THR A 216 -20.41 -5.92 -4.65
C THR A 216 -19.41 -5.11 -5.49
N SER A 217 -19.86 -4.03 -6.15
CA SER A 217 -19.01 -3.14 -6.96
C SER A 217 -17.88 -2.47 -6.18
N GLU A 218 -18.06 -2.26 -4.87
CA GLU A 218 -17.10 -1.61 -3.97
C GLU A 218 -16.31 -2.60 -3.11
N SER A 219 -16.72 -3.86 -3.11
CA SER A 219 -16.13 -4.93 -2.33
C SER A 219 -14.86 -5.45 -2.98
N LYS A 220 -13.86 -5.81 -2.16
CA LYS A 220 -12.58 -6.33 -2.65
C LYS A 220 -12.80 -7.64 -3.41
N GLY A 221 -12.51 -7.62 -4.71
CA GLY A 221 -12.68 -8.78 -5.60
C GLY A 221 -14.06 -8.87 -6.29
N LYS A 222 -14.99 -7.96 -5.98
CA LYS A 222 -16.28 -7.75 -6.67
C LYS A 222 -17.12 -9.02 -6.90
N ARG A 223 -17.27 -9.88 -5.89
CA ARG A 223 -18.08 -11.11 -5.97
C ARG A 223 -19.34 -11.06 -5.11
N GLU A 224 -19.19 -10.64 -3.88
CA GLU A 224 -20.27 -10.56 -2.90
C GLU A 224 -20.24 -9.19 -2.19
N PRO A 225 -21.38 -8.72 -1.66
CA PRO A 225 -21.41 -7.55 -0.79
C PRO A 225 -20.56 -7.78 0.46
N ARG A 226 -19.82 -6.75 0.89
CA ARG A 226 -19.08 -6.79 2.14
C ARG A 226 -19.93 -6.20 3.26
N ILE A 227 -20.25 -7.03 4.24
CA ILE A 227 -20.98 -6.64 5.44
C ILE A 227 -20.00 -6.48 6.61
N VAL A 228 -20.08 -5.36 7.33
CA VAL A 228 -19.36 -5.11 8.59
C VAL A 228 -20.40 -4.93 9.68
N TYR A 229 -20.36 -5.78 10.71
CA TYR A 229 -21.26 -5.65 11.86
C TYR A 229 -20.69 -4.69 12.90
N MET A 230 -21.55 -3.83 13.45
CA MET A 230 -21.20 -2.82 14.44
C MET A 230 -21.37 -3.38 15.86
N SER A 231 -20.37 -3.13 16.72
CA SER A 231 -20.54 -3.21 18.18
C SER A 231 -21.39 -2.05 18.69
N ASP A 232 -21.86 -2.14 19.94
CA ASP A 232 -22.63 -1.07 20.59
C ASP A 232 -21.88 0.27 20.57
N GLU A 233 -20.56 0.27 20.81
CA GLU A 233 -19.77 1.51 20.79
C GLU A 233 -19.67 2.09 19.37
N SER A 234 -19.45 1.25 18.35
CA SER A 234 -19.40 1.72 16.97
C SER A 234 -20.77 2.18 16.47
N GLN A 235 -21.85 1.54 16.90
CA GLN A 235 -23.22 1.94 16.60
C GLN A 235 -23.49 3.34 17.16
N ALA A 236 -23.19 3.57 18.45
CA ALA A 236 -23.39 4.88 19.09
C ALA A 236 -22.61 6.01 18.38
N ILE A 237 -21.36 5.73 17.98
CA ILE A 237 -20.55 6.67 17.20
C ILE A 237 -21.19 6.98 15.84
N VAL A 238 -21.64 5.95 15.12
CA VAL A 238 -22.24 6.09 13.80
C VAL A 238 -23.57 6.85 13.90
N GLU A 239 -24.45 6.49 14.83
CA GLU A 239 -25.73 7.18 15.09
C GLU A 239 -25.52 8.68 15.36
N ARG A 240 -24.57 9.03 16.24
CA ARG A 240 -24.22 10.43 16.50
C ARG A 240 -23.74 11.13 15.22
N ARG A 241 -22.89 10.49 14.43
CA ARG A 241 -22.27 11.08 13.24
C ARG A 241 -23.24 11.25 12.07
N ILE A 242 -24.27 10.42 11.96
CA ILE A 242 -25.20 10.49 10.82
C ILE A 242 -26.44 11.33 11.05
N ARG A 243 -26.76 11.69 12.32
CA ARG A 243 -27.98 12.42 12.69
C ARG A 243 -28.30 13.62 11.79
N ASN A 244 -27.28 14.38 11.39
CA ASN A 244 -27.40 15.56 10.53
C ASN A 244 -26.53 15.45 9.25
N ALA A 245 -26.15 14.23 8.85
CA ALA A 245 -25.26 14.02 7.72
C ALA A 245 -26.04 14.01 6.40
N ALA A 246 -25.48 14.64 5.37
CA ALA A 246 -26.04 14.59 4.02
C ALA A 246 -26.06 13.15 3.45
N PRO A 247 -26.93 12.86 2.47
CA PRO A 247 -26.84 11.64 1.70
C PRO A 247 -25.44 11.44 1.12
N ASN A 248 -24.93 10.21 1.18
CA ASN A 248 -23.60 9.82 0.72
C ASN A 248 -22.41 10.52 1.43
N ALA A 249 -22.64 11.23 2.53
CA ALA A 249 -21.57 11.80 3.34
C ALA A 249 -20.70 10.70 3.95
N HIS A 250 -19.40 10.93 4.05
CA HIS A 250 -18.49 10.04 4.75
C HIS A 250 -18.77 10.10 6.25
N ILE A 251 -18.77 8.94 6.92
CA ILE A 251 -19.04 8.87 8.37
C ILE A 251 -17.86 9.45 9.16
N PHE A 252 -16.64 9.07 8.78
CA PHE A 252 -15.42 9.47 9.47
C PHE A 252 -14.69 10.54 8.67
N CYS A 253 -14.92 11.79 9.05
CA CYS A 253 -14.19 12.96 8.57
C CYS A 253 -13.18 13.42 9.62
N ASN A 254 -12.14 14.15 9.20
CA ASN A 254 -11.23 14.85 10.08
C ASN A 254 -11.83 16.19 10.55
N ALA A 255 -11.12 16.90 11.43
CA ALA A 255 -11.56 18.19 11.97
C ALA A 255 -11.82 19.31 10.95
N LYS A 256 -11.44 19.13 9.67
CA LYS A 256 -11.76 20.05 8.57
C LYS A 256 -13.01 19.61 7.77
N GLY A 257 -13.74 18.61 8.25
CA GLY A 257 -14.90 18.02 7.54
C GLY A 257 -14.53 17.23 6.29
N LYS A 258 -13.25 16.94 6.05
CA LYS A 258 -12.80 16.12 4.92
C LYS A 258 -12.67 14.65 5.32
N PRO A 259 -12.99 13.69 4.45
CA PRO A 259 -12.78 12.28 4.74
C PRO A 259 -11.34 11.99 5.16
N TRP A 260 -11.15 11.09 6.12
CA TRP A 260 -9.82 10.63 6.47
C TRP A 260 -9.18 9.89 5.28
N THR A 261 -7.95 10.29 4.92
CA THR A 261 -7.12 9.53 3.97
C THR A 261 -6.09 8.70 4.73
N THR A 262 -5.50 7.71 4.05
CA THR A 262 -4.41 6.89 4.60
C THR A 262 -3.26 7.77 5.11
N GLU A 263 -2.90 8.80 4.36
CA GLU A 263 -1.83 9.75 4.67
C GLU A 263 -2.20 10.59 5.89
N ALA A 264 -3.43 11.11 5.95
CA ALA A 264 -3.90 11.90 7.08
C ALA A 264 -3.90 11.07 8.38
N VAL A 265 -4.33 9.81 8.30
CA VAL A 265 -4.31 8.85 9.42
C VAL A 265 -2.88 8.53 9.83
N ASN A 266 -1.96 8.28 8.90
CA ASN A 266 -0.55 8.05 9.21
C ASN A 266 0.06 9.26 9.95
N CYS A 267 -0.19 10.46 9.46
CA CYS A 267 0.25 11.69 10.15
C CYS A 267 -0.37 11.82 11.55
N ALA A 268 -1.61 11.38 11.74
CA ALA A 268 -2.26 11.38 13.06
C ALA A 268 -1.61 10.35 14.01
N PHE A 269 -1.27 9.16 13.53
CA PHE A 269 -0.51 8.16 14.29
C PHE A 269 0.91 8.65 14.63
N ASP A 270 1.60 9.34 13.72
CA ASP A 270 2.92 9.89 14.00
C ASP A 270 2.86 10.93 15.12
N ARG A 271 1.85 11.81 15.11
CA ARG A 271 1.61 12.77 16.20
C ARG A 271 1.23 12.08 17.51
N LEU A 272 0.45 11.00 17.45
CA LEU A 272 0.09 10.20 18.61
C LEU A 272 1.34 9.56 19.23
N GLN A 273 2.19 8.92 18.41
CA GLN A 273 3.47 8.34 18.85
C GLN A 273 4.37 9.41 19.51
N GLU A 274 4.45 10.61 18.93
CA GLU A 274 5.22 11.72 19.50
C GLU A 274 4.67 12.22 20.86
N ARG A 275 3.37 12.08 21.14
CA ARG A 275 2.79 12.41 22.45
C ARG A 275 3.04 11.32 23.46
N MET A 276 2.79 10.07 23.08
CA MET A 276 3.06 8.89 23.92
C MET A 276 4.54 8.83 24.30
N GLY A 277 5.44 9.00 23.33
CA GLY A 277 6.88 9.00 23.58
C GLY A 277 7.32 10.11 24.52
N ARG A 278 6.68 11.29 24.51
CA ARG A 278 6.99 12.33 25.50
C ARG A 278 6.62 11.91 26.92
N ALA A 279 5.48 11.26 27.12
CA ALA A 279 5.07 10.78 28.43
C ALA A 279 6.01 9.70 28.94
N VAL A 280 6.36 8.72 28.09
CA VAL A 280 7.31 7.65 28.44
C VAL A 280 8.69 8.21 28.80
N LEU A 281 9.23 9.15 28.02
CA LEU A 281 10.53 9.75 28.35
C LEU A 281 10.50 10.54 29.65
N LYS A 282 9.39 11.23 29.94
CA LYS A 282 9.22 11.96 31.21
C LYS A 282 9.17 10.99 32.39
N GLU A 283 8.46 9.88 32.25
CA GLU A 283 8.35 8.83 33.28
C GLU A 283 9.70 8.15 33.55
N LEU A 284 10.47 7.87 32.50
CA LEU A 284 11.79 7.24 32.61
C LEU A 284 12.93 8.23 32.91
N ASN A 285 12.62 9.53 33.01
CA ASN A 285 13.61 10.61 33.14
C ASN A 285 14.73 10.55 32.08
N LEU A 286 14.36 10.25 30.82
CA LEU A 286 15.29 10.12 29.70
C LEU A 286 15.28 11.37 28.82
N ASP A 287 16.48 11.85 28.47
CA ASP A 287 16.68 12.91 27.49
C ASP A 287 17.99 12.68 26.71
N VAL A 288 18.19 13.46 25.64
CA VAL A 288 19.38 13.40 24.81
C VAL A 288 20.57 14.05 25.52
N SER A 289 21.76 13.45 25.43
CA SER A 289 22.97 14.00 26.04
C SER A 289 23.64 15.05 25.16
N ASP A 290 24.49 15.90 25.77
CA ASP A 290 25.25 16.91 25.04
C ASP A 290 26.32 16.30 24.11
N GLU A 291 26.87 15.14 24.46
CA GLU A 291 27.76 14.34 23.62
C GLU A 291 27.04 13.88 22.36
N GLU A 292 25.83 13.33 22.49
CA GLU A 292 25.02 12.89 21.36
C GLU A 292 24.67 14.05 20.42
N VAL A 293 24.31 15.21 20.99
CA VAL A 293 24.01 16.42 20.24
C VAL A 293 25.24 16.90 19.46
N ARG A 294 26.41 16.98 20.11
CA ARG A 294 27.67 17.36 19.46
C ARG A 294 28.05 16.40 18.32
N ALA A 295 27.91 15.10 18.54
CA ALA A 295 28.19 14.07 17.53
C ALA A 295 27.21 14.10 16.34
N PHE A 296 26.01 14.65 16.53
CA PHE A 296 24.98 14.70 15.49
C PHE A 296 25.04 15.96 14.62
N ILE A 297 25.53 17.09 15.14
CA ILE A 297 25.63 18.36 14.41
C ILE A 297 26.33 18.24 13.05
N PRO A 298 27.48 17.54 12.91
CA PRO A 298 28.16 17.38 11.62
C PRO A 298 27.33 16.67 10.54
N LYS A 299 26.26 15.95 10.93
CA LYS A 299 25.36 15.24 10.01
C LYS A 299 24.21 16.13 9.51
N LEU A 300 24.10 17.37 9.99
CA LEU A 300 23.06 18.32 9.57
C LEU A 300 23.52 19.13 8.37
N SER A 301 22.57 19.51 7.51
CA SER A 301 22.86 20.52 6.49
C SER A 301 23.33 21.81 7.16
N PRO A 302 24.51 22.35 6.79
CA PRO A 302 25.02 23.58 7.37
C PRO A 302 24.23 24.81 6.91
N THR A 303 23.42 24.69 5.86
CA THR A 303 22.66 25.79 5.26
C THR A 303 21.16 25.59 5.37
N LYS A 304 20.43 26.71 5.35
CA LYS A 304 18.97 26.77 5.23
C LYS A 304 18.56 27.81 4.19
N ARG A 305 17.40 27.61 3.56
CA ARG A 305 16.77 28.63 2.72
C ARG A 305 15.90 29.54 3.56
N GLU A 306 16.07 30.84 3.41
CA GLU A 306 15.24 31.87 4.04
C GLU A 306 14.92 32.95 3.01
N LYS A 307 13.63 33.26 2.83
CA LYS A 307 13.16 34.17 1.77
C LYS A 307 13.76 33.84 0.39
N GLY A 308 13.90 32.56 0.07
CA GLY A 308 14.44 32.06 -1.21
C GLY A 308 15.96 32.06 -1.34
N LYS A 309 16.71 32.70 -0.42
CA LYS A 309 18.18 32.73 -0.44
C LYS A 309 18.78 31.66 0.48
N LEU A 310 19.88 31.05 0.04
CA LEU A 310 20.64 30.09 0.85
C LEU A 310 21.54 30.85 1.82
N ARG A 311 21.50 30.51 3.11
CA ARG A 311 22.34 31.11 4.15
C ARG A 311 22.87 30.02 5.10
N GLU A 312 23.98 30.28 5.78
CA GLU A 312 24.51 29.41 6.82
C GLU A 312 23.68 29.43 8.11
N LYS A 313 23.56 28.28 8.76
CA LYS A 313 22.90 28.15 10.07
C LYS A 313 23.85 28.58 11.17
N ARG A 314 23.35 29.37 12.12
CA ARG A 314 24.10 29.69 13.35
C ARG A 314 24.33 28.43 14.18
N PRO A 315 25.39 28.36 15.01
CA PRO A 315 25.64 27.22 15.91
C PRO A 315 24.42 26.87 16.78
N ALA A 316 23.70 27.87 17.30
CA ALA A 316 22.47 27.67 18.07
C ALA A 316 21.33 27.03 17.24
N GLU A 317 21.22 27.34 15.94
CA GLU A 317 20.22 26.73 15.05
C GLU A 317 20.55 25.27 14.76
N LEU A 318 21.84 24.95 14.55
CA LEU A 318 22.31 23.58 14.39
C LEU A 318 22.07 22.75 15.65
N ARG A 319 22.40 23.30 16.83
CA ARG A 319 22.15 22.64 18.13
C ARG A 319 20.66 22.40 18.36
N TYR A 320 19.81 23.40 18.12
CA TYR A 320 18.35 23.26 18.23
C TYR A 320 17.80 22.17 17.29
N GLU A 321 18.22 22.17 16.02
CA GLU A 321 17.80 21.15 15.06
C GLU A 321 18.29 19.74 15.46
N ALA A 322 19.52 19.62 15.97
CA ALA A 322 20.08 18.37 16.48
C ALA A 322 19.25 17.83 17.65
N VAL A 323 19.04 18.63 18.69
CA VAL A 323 18.20 18.27 19.86
C VAL A 323 16.80 17.87 19.41
N LYS A 324 16.17 18.65 18.52
CA LYS A 324 14.82 18.36 18.01
C LYS A 324 14.77 17.01 17.28
N LYS A 325 15.75 16.70 16.42
CA LYS A 325 15.81 15.44 15.68
C LYS A 325 16.14 14.25 16.58
N LEU A 326 17.09 14.40 17.50
CA LEU A 326 17.48 13.34 18.44
C LEU A 326 16.34 13.02 19.40
N ARG A 327 15.71 14.02 20.04
CA ARG A 327 14.53 13.80 20.88
C ARG A 327 13.38 13.15 20.10
N GLY A 328 13.18 13.55 18.84
CA GLY A 328 12.20 12.91 17.96
C GLY A 328 12.51 11.44 17.69
N ARG A 329 13.79 11.07 17.52
CA ARG A 329 14.21 9.66 17.39
C ARG A 329 13.99 8.91 18.70
N LEU A 330 14.43 9.48 19.82
CA LEU A 330 14.31 8.88 21.15
C LEU A 330 12.85 8.55 21.48
N ARG A 331 11.91 9.48 21.23
CA ARG A 331 10.47 9.24 21.39
C ARG A 331 9.96 8.09 20.53
N ARG A 332 10.41 7.98 19.27
CA ARG A 332 9.97 6.90 18.36
C ARG A 332 10.55 5.54 18.74
N THR A 333 11.72 5.52 19.36
CA THR A 333 12.32 4.31 19.90
C THR A 333 11.56 3.81 21.13
N HIS A 334 11.09 4.72 21.98
CA HIS A 334 10.42 4.37 23.24
C HIS A 334 8.89 4.31 23.17
N ALA A 335 8.26 4.70 22.07
CA ALA A 335 6.81 4.59 21.89
C ALA A 335 6.44 3.80 20.65
N THR A 336 5.53 2.85 20.81
CA THR A 336 4.97 2.04 19.72
C THR A 336 4.23 2.92 18.71
N ARG A 337 4.54 2.72 17.41
CA ARG A 337 3.77 3.34 16.31
C ARG A 337 2.65 2.41 15.87
N TYR A 338 1.40 2.77 16.17
CA TYR A 338 0.24 2.00 15.73
C TYR A 338 -0.17 2.29 14.28
N SER A 339 -1.10 1.47 13.79
CA SER A 339 -1.82 1.68 12.53
C SER A 339 -3.22 1.10 12.63
N LEU A 340 -4.15 1.52 11.77
CA LEU A 340 -5.49 0.92 11.70
C LEU A 340 -5.42 -0.58 11.38
N TYR A 341 -4.39 -1.05 10.68
CA TYR A 341 -4.24 -2.47 10.37
C TYR A 341 -3.87 -3.29 11.61
N ALA A 342 -3.10 -2.71 12.55
CA ALA A 342 -2.83 -3.32 13.84
C ALA A 342 -4.13 -3.56 14.63
N PHE A 343 -5.12 -2.66 14.51
CA PHE A 343 -6.41 -2.80 15.20
C PHE A 343 -7.22 -3.95 14.64
N ARG A 344 -7.24 -4.12 13.32
CA ARG A 344 -7.86 -5.28 12.69
C ARG A 344 -7.23 -6.60 13.17
N HIS A 345 -5.90 -6.65 13.25
CA HIS A 345 -5.20 -7.82 13.78
C HIS A 345 -5.54 -8.07 15.24
N SER A 346 -5.56 -7.01 16.05
CA SER A 346 -5.85 -7.08 17.47
C SER A 346 -7.28 -7.50 17.74
N TRP A 347 -8.23 -7.01 16.95
CA TRP A 347 -9.63 -7.44 17.01
C TRP A 347 -9.75 -8.95 16.79
N ALA A 348 -9.06 -9.49 15.79
CA ALA A 348 -9.07 -10.93 15.53
C ALA A 348 -8.48 -11.73 16.70
N THR A 349 -7.30 -11.34 17.19
CA THR A 349 -6.68 -11.96 18.37
C THR A 349 -7.58 -11.90 19.60
N ASN A 350 -8.17 -10.73 19.86
CA ASN A 350 -9.05 -10.52 21.01
C ASN A 350 -10.34 -11.33 20.91
N SER A 351 -10.94 -11.42 19.71
CA SER A 351 -12.13 -12.25 19.46
C SER A 351 -11.83 -13.74 19.68
N LEU A 352 -10.70 -14.23 19.17
CA LEU A 352 -10.26 -15.62 19.41
C LEU A 352 -9.99 -15.88 20.89
N LYS A 353 -9.31 -14.97 21.59
CA LYS A 353 -9.07 -15.06 23.04
C LYS A 353 -10.37 -15.04 23.86
N ARG A 354 -11.41 -14.37 23.37
CA ARG A 354 -12.77 -14.38 23.95
C ARG A 354 -13.57 -15.65 23.63
N GLY A 355 -13.01 -16.58 22.85
CA GLY A 355 -13.61 -17.87 22.55
C GLY A 355 -14.48 -17.91 21.30
N LEU A 356 -14.44 -16.88 20.44
CA LEU A 356 -15.07 -16.98 19.12
C LEU A 356 -14.29 -17.96 18.26
N ASP A 357 -15.01 -18.79 17.49
CA ASP A 357 -14.37 -19.73 16.59
C ASP A 357 -13.71 -19.03 15.39
N ALA A 358 -12.65 -19.64 14.87
CA ALA A 358 -11.84 -19.06 13.80
C ALA A 358 -12.62 -18.84 12.49
N LEU A 359 -13.63 -19.66 12.19
CA LEU A 359 -14.44 -19.48 10.99
C LEU A 359 -15.31 -18.22 11.12
N THR A 360 -16.00 -18.05 12.24
CA THR A 360 -16.80 -16.86 12.54
C THR A 360 -15.95 -15.59 12.50
N VAL A 361 -14.78 -15.59 13.15
CA VAL A 361 -13.85 -14.45 13.12
C VAL A 361 -13.43 -14.14 11.68
N ALA A 362 -13.09 -15.15 10.88
CA ALA A 362 -12.70 -14.97 9.49
C ALA A 362 -13.84 -14.39 8.62
N VAL A 363 -15.07 -14.85 8.80
CA VAL A 363 -16.27 -14.35 8.11
C VAL A 363 -16.55 -12.90 8.50
N LEU A 364 -16.50 -12.56 9.79
CA LEU A 364 -16.68 -11.18 10.28
C LEU A 364 -15.60 -10.24 9.73
N MET A 365 -14.35 -10.71 9.63
CA MET A 365 -13.26 -10.01 8.97
C MET A 365 -13.43 -9.91 7.45
N GLY A 366 -14.32 -10.71 6.86
CA GLY A 366 -14.55 -10.77 5.41
C GLY A 366 -13.42 -11.46 4.66
N HIS A 367 -12.73 -12.41 5.29
CA HIS A 367 -11.71 -13.22 4.61
C HIS A 367 -12.35 -14.10 3.55
N ARG A 368 -11.82 -14.05 2.32
CA ARG A 368 -12.26 -14.95 1.23
C ARG A 368 -11.94 -16.41 1.52
N ASP A 369 -10.79 -16.63 2.16
CA ASP A 369 -10.29 -17.94 2.50
C ASP A 369 -10.08 -17.97 4.02
N PRO A 370 -10.98 -18.61 4.79
CA PRO A 370 -10.89 -18.68 6.24
C PRO A 370 -9.58 -19.29 6.73
N SER A 371 -8.91 -20.13 5.94
CA SER A 371 -7.60 -20.70 6.29
C SER A 371 -6.51 -19.64 6.47
N GLN A 372 -6.68 -18.43 5.91
CA GLN A 372 -5.76 -17.32 6.15
C GLN A 372 -5.72 -16.95 7.63
N LEU A 373 -6.86 -17.00 8.32
CA LEU A 373 -6.90 -16.72 9.75
C LEU A 373 -6.15 -17.80 10.53
N ALA A 374 -6.42 -19.08 10.21
CA ALA A 374 -5.75 -20.21 10.87
C ALA A 374 -4.22 -20.11 10.71
N ARG A 375 -3.70 -19.79 9.51
CA ARG A 375 -2.26 -19.64 9.26
C ARG A 375 -1.63 -18.49 10.04
N THR A 376 -2.33 -17.37 10.19
CA THR A 376 -1.82 -16.21 10.95
C THR A 376 -1.85 -16.45 12.46
N TYR A 377 -2.92 -17.07 12.96
CA TYR A 377 -3.21 -17.16 14.39
C TYR A 377 -3.00 -18.55 14.99
N GLN A 378 -2.33 -19.46 14.26
CA GLN A 378 -2.04 -20.82 14.72
C GLN A 378 -1.35 -20.86 16.09
N HIS A 379 -0.50 -19.88 16.39
CA HIS A 379 0.21 -19.77 17.66
C HIS A 379 -0.74 -19.59 18.88
N LEU A 380 -1.93 -18.99 18.69
CA LEU A 380 -2.92 -18.88 19.78
C LEU A 380 -3.54 -20.24 20.12
N GLY A 381 -3.62 -21.15 19.15
CA GLY A 381 -4.06 -22.54 19.35
C GLY A 381 -3.01 -23.44 20.00
N GLN A 382 -1.81 -22.93 20.30
CA GLN A 382 -0.77 -23.65 21.02
C GLN A 382 -0.82 -23.41 22.54
N ASN A 383 -1.75 -22.58 23.04
CA ASN A 383 -1.91 -22.36 24.48
C ASN A 383 -2.50 -23.63 25.14
N PRO A 384 -1.74 -24.33 26.01
CA PRO A 384 -2.20 -25.58 26.60
C PRO A 384 -3.46 -25.44 27.46
N GLU A 385 -3.62 -24.34 28.20
CA GLU A 385 -4.79 -24.08 29.04
C GLU A 385 -6.04 -23.89 28.17
N HIS A 386 -5.93 -23.10 27.11
CA HIS A 386 -7.01 -22.90 26.15
C HIS A 386 -7.39 -24.23 25.49
N MET A 387 -6.41 -25.01 25.03
CA MET A 387 -6.66 -26.31 24.41
C MET A 387 -7.28 -27.31 25.39
N GLN A 388 -6.89 -27.28 26.66
CA GLN A 388 -7.50 -28.09 27.71
C GLN A 388 -8.95 -27.66 27.99
N GLU A 389 -9.25 -26.36 28.02
CA GLU A 389 -10.62 -25.84 28.16
C GLU A 389 -11.50 -26.26 26.97
N GLN A 390 -10.99 -26.14 25.73
CA GLN A 390 -11.71 -26.58 24.54
C GLN A 390 -11.94 -28.09 24.53
N ALA A 391 -10.95 -28.89 24.95
CA ALA A 391 -11.11 -30.34 25.10
C ALA A 391 -12.18 -30.69 26.15
N ARG A 392 -12.21 -29.98 27.30
CA ARG A 392 -13.27 -30.12 28.31
C ARG A 392 -14.65 -29.77 27.76
N LYS A 393 -14.77 -28.66 27.01
CA LYS A 393 -16.04 -28.28 26.35
C LYS A 393 -16.51 -29.33 25.35
N ALA A 394 -15.60 -29.88 24.54
CA ALA A 394 -15.92 -30.94 23.58
C ALA A 394 -16.41 -32.21 24.28
N ALA A 395 -15.77 -32.61 25.38
CA ALA A 395 -16.19 -33.78 26.17
C ALA A 395 -17.53 -33.56 26.90
N ASN A 396 -17.77 -32.36 27.42
CA ASN A 396 -18.95 -32.04 28.23
C ASN A 396 -20.20 -31.67 27.42
N ASN A 397 -20.17 -31.73 26.07
CA ASN A 397 -21.29 -31.36 25.22
C ASN A 397 -22.44 -32.41 25.18
N LYS A 398 -22.49 -33.33 26.15
CA LYS A 398 -23.65 -34.19 26.40
C LYS A 398 -24.47 -33.65 27.58
N LYS A 399 -25.60 -33.02 27.26
CA LYS A 399 -26.77 -32.64 28.09
C LYS A 399 -26.99 -31.12 28.27
N LYS A 400 -27.44 -30.47 27.20
CA LYS A 400 -28.60 -29.56 27.30
C LYS A 400 -29.73 -30.11 26.43
N LYS A 401 -30.28 -31.27 26.84
CA LYS A 401 -31.63 -31.67 26.42
C LYS A 401 -32.61 -30.90 27.29
N ARG A 402 -33.34 -30.00 26.63
CA ARG A 402 -34.66 -29.43 26.96
C ARG A 402 -35.29 -29.94 28.27
N LYS A 403 -35.61 -29.00 29.16
CA LYS A 403 -36.93 -28.98 29.81
C LYS A 403 -37.58 -27.66 29.46
#